data_AF-X1R0M4-F1
#
_entry.id   AF-X1R0M4-F1
#
_cell.length_a   1.000
_cell.length_b   1.000
_cell.length_c   1.000
_cell.angle_alpha   90.00
_cell.angle_beta   90.00
_cell.angle_gamma   90.00
#
_symmetry.space_group_name_H-M   'P 1'
#
loop_
_entity.id
_entity.type
_entity.pdbx_description
1 polymer ?
#
loop_
_entity_poly.entity_id
_entity_poly.type
_entity_poly.pdbx_seq_one_letter_code
_entity_poly.pdbx_strand_id
1 'polypeptide(L)'
;MYMIRRVKEFGPQALIASQEIRDYIEKFESEINRGISTLCILAIIDSAENGKIHGYAILKNLEEETNEMMVIEEGTLYPLLRKLESNGILKSEKKIVENRMRKVYSITERGDKIYNHLSGFYSKLTEAISPLLDINVRLKDHYLYCPNCANKIDLNENEIQFCDMCGLSPKMIPTKSS
;
A
#
# COMPACT_ATOMS: atom_id res chain seq x y z
N MET A 1 -2.75 16.20 -0.01
CA MET A 1 -3.36 17.28 -0.83
C MET A 1 -3.86 16.67 -2.14
N TYR A 2 -5.18 16.64 -2.36
CA TYR A 2 -5.85 15.98 -3.50
C TYR A 2 -5.64 16.73 -4.82
N MET A 3 -5.60 16.02 -5.97
CA MET A 3 -5.27 16.59 -7.29
C MET A 3 -6.13 17.80 -7.67
N ILE A 4 -7.41 17.80 -7.29
CA ILE A 4 -8.37 18.89 -7.58
C ILE A 4 -7.92 20.22 -6.97
N ARG A 5 -7.21 20.20 -5.83
CA ARG A 5 -6.75 21.41 -5.13
C ARG A 5 -5.61 22.14 -5.84
N ARG A 6 -5.03 21.56 -6.90
CA ARG A 6 -3.97 22.19 -7.70
C ARG A 6 -4.52 23.13 -8.78
N VAL A 7 -5.78 22.97 -9.15
CA VAL A 7 -6.45 23.84 -10.13
C VAL A 7 -7.08 25.01 -9.40
N LYS A 8 -6.51 26.21 -9.57
CA LYS A 8 -6.96 27.43 -8.89
C LYS A 8 -8.20 28.07 -9.51
N GLU A 9 -8.41 27.83 -10.81
CA GLU A 9 -9.50 28.43 -11.57
C GLU A 9 -10.15 27.37 -12.46
N PHE A 10 -11.48 27.22 -12.33
CA PHE A 10 -12.27 26.34 -13.15
C PHE A 10 -13.05 27.16 -14.17
N GLY A 11 -13.17 26.63 -15.39
CA GLY A 11 -14.02 27.26 -16.40
C GLY A 11 -15.47 27.39 -15.90
N PRO A 12 -16.20 28.45 -16.28
CA PRO A 12 -17.51 28.78 -15.71
C PRO A 12 -18.61 27.72 -15.95
N GLN A 13 -18.42 26.81 -16.91
CA GLN A 13 -19.35 25.71 -17.21
C GLN A 13 -18.89 24.35 -16.67
N ALA A 14 -17.74 24.28 -15.98
CA ALA A 14 -17.24 23.01 -15.46
C ALA A 14 -18.11 22.53 -14.29
N LEU A 15 -18.53 21.27 -14.29
CA LEU A 15 -19.32 20.70 -13.19
C LEU A 15 -18.58 20.81 -11.85
N ILE A 16 -17.26 20.62 -11.88
CA ILE A 16 -16.37 20.75 -10.72
C ILE A 16 -16.21 22.21 -10.24
N ALA A 17 -16.77 23.21 -10.94
CA ALA A 17 -16.89 24.57 -10.44
C ALA A 17 -17.91 24.69 -9.29
N SER A 18 -18.84 23.73 -9.17
CA SER A 18 -19.74 23.63 -8.01
C SER A 18 -19.00 23.16 -6.76
N GLN A 19 -19.20 23.87 -5.65
CA GLN A 19 -18.60 23.49 -4.35
C GLN A 19 -19.12 22.13 -3.87
N GLU A 20 -20.43 21.88 -4.01
CA GLU A 20 -21.05 20.62 -3.61
C GLU A 20 -20.41 19.42 -4.33
N ILE A 21 -20.19 19.55 -5.64
CA ILE A 21 -19.57 18.48 -6.44
C ILE A 21 -18.11 18.28 -6.03
N ARG A 22 -17.35 19.37 -5.80
CA ARG A 22 -15.97 19.25 -5.29
C ARG A 22 -15.93 18.52 -3.96
N ASP A 23 -16.77 18.90 -3.01
CA ASP A 23 -16.80 18.29 -1.69
C ASP A 23 -17.13 16.80 -1.77
N TYR A 24 -18.05 16.42 -2.65
CA TYR A 24 -18.37 15.01 -2.90
C TYR A 24 -17.17 14.23 -3.43
N ILE A 25 -16.47 14.75 -4.44
CA ILE A 25 -15.31 14.08 -5.05
C ILE A 25 -14.14 14.01 -4.05
N GLU A 26 -13.79 15.13 -3.41
CA GLU A 26 -12.70 15.17 -2.42
C GLU A 26 -12.95 14.21 -1.25
N LYS A 27 -14.21 14.09 -0.81
CA LYS A 27 -14.56 13.13 0.24
C LYS A 27 -14.34 11.69 -0.21
N PHE A 28 -14.80 11.34 -1.40
CA PHE A 28 -14.63 9.99 -1.95
C PHE A 28 -13.13 9.65 -2.11
N GLU A 29 -12.34 10.55 -2.71
CA GLU A 29 -10.89 10.38 -2.85
C GLU A 29 -10.20 10.19 -1.48
N SER A 30 -10.64 10.94 -0.47
CA SER A 30 -10.12 10.84 0.90
C SER A 30 -10.44 9.51 1.57
N GLU A 31 -11.65 8.99 1.38
CA GLU A 31 -12.05 7.70 1.91
C GLU A 31 -11.23 6.56 1.30
N ILE A 32 -10.99 6.60 -0.02
CA ILE A 32 -10.13 5.64 -0.73
C ILE A 32 -8.70 5.75 -0.20
N ASN A 33 -8.10 6.95 -0.20
CA ASN A 33 -6.72 7.16 0.25
C ASN A 33 -6.52 6.70 1.70
N ARG A 34 -7.47 6.99 2.58
CA ARG A 34 -7.43 6.50 3.96
C ARG A 34 -7.47 4.97 4.02
N GLY A 35 -8.33 4.34 3.21
CA GLY A 35 -8.49 2.89 3.14
C GLY A 35 -7.20 2.16 2.73
N ILE A 36 -6.46 2.71 1.78
CA ILE A 36 -5.24 2.06 1.24
C ILE A 36 -3.93 2.57 1.85
N SER A 37 -3.97 3.66 2.64
CA SER A 37 -2.79 4.31 3.22
C SER A 37 -1.84 3.36 3.96
N THR A 38 -2.40 2.42 4.75
CA THR A 38 -1.59 1.43 5.48
C THR A 38 -0.83 0.51 4.54
N LEU A 39 -1.47 0.01 3.49
CA LEU A 39 -0.84 -0.84 2.49
C LEU A 39 0.26 -0.09 1.75
N CYS A 40 -0.01 1.15 1.30
CA CYS A 40 0.97 1.95 0.58
C CYS A 40 2.19 2.30 1.44
N ILE A 41 1.99 2.65 2.72
CA ILE A 41 3.10 2.92 3.64
C ILE A 41 3.95 1.65 3.87
N LEU A 42 3.32 0.48 4.06
CA LEU A 42 4.06 -0.76 4.19
C LEU A 42 4.85 -1.07 2.91
N ALA A 43 4.26 -0.86 1.73
CA ALA A 43 4.95 -1.06 0.45
C ALA A 43 6.20 -0.18 0.30
N ILE A 44 6.12 1.10 0.72
CA ILE A 44 7.28 2.01 0.68
C ILE A 44 8.37 1.63 1.67
N ILE A 45 8.01 1.08 2.84
CA ILE A 45 8.99 0.58 3.82
C ILE A 45 9.65 -0.70 3.32
N ASP A 46 8.87 -1.60 2.72
CA ASP A 46 9.30 -2.86 2.12
C ASP A 46 10.29 -2.63 0.96
N SER A 47 10.03 -1.62 0.12
CA SER A 47 10.90 -1.26 -1.00
C SER A 47 12.15 -0.45 -0.62
N ALA A 48 12.34 -0.12 0.67
CA ALA A 48 13.45 0.72 1.10
C ALA A 48 14.80 -0.02 1.00
N GLU A 49 15.82 0.66 0.51
CA GLU A 49 17.18 0.14 0.47
C GLU A 49 17.65 -0.21 1.89
N ASN A 50 17.95 -1.49 2.14
CA ASN A 50 18.27 -2.09 3.45
C ASN A 50 17.09 -2.30 4.43
N GLY A 51 15.84 -2.23 3.96
CA GLY A 51 14.64 -2.53 4.75
C GLY A 51 14.40 -1.57 5.93
N LYS A 52 15.03 -0.39 5.91
CA LYS A 52 14.92 0.64 6.96
C LYS A 52 14.75 2.01 6.33
N ILE A 53 13.74 2.77 6.76
CA ILE A 53 13.44 4.09 6.21
C ILE A 53 13.01 5.08 7.30
N HIS A 54 13.43 6.35 7.17
CA HIS A 54 13.00 7.39 8.10
C HIS A 54 11.64 7.96 7.70
N GLY A 55 10.86 8.41 8.69
CA GLY A 55 9.46 8.86 8.47
C GLY A 55 9.29 9.87 7.33
N TYR A 56 10.15 10.89 7.24
CA TYR A 56 10.09 11.86 6.14
C TYR A 56 10.34 11.24 4.76
N ALA A 57 11.24 10.27 4.62
CA ALA A 57 11.47 9.60 3.34
C ALA A 57 10.27 8.74 2.95
N ILE A 58 9.51 8.20 3.90
CA ILE A 58 8.26 7.48 3.58
C ILE A 58 7.29 8.41 2.84
N LEU A 59 7.12 9.65 3.31
CA LEU A 59 6.25 10.63 2.64
C LEU A 59 6.74 10.96 1.24
N LYS A 60 8.04 11.29 1.14
CA LYS A 60 8.66 11.68 -0.13
C LYS A 60 8.58 10.56 -1.16
N ASN A 61 8.98 9.35 -0.79
CA ASN A 61 8.95 8.20 -1.67
C ASN A 61 7.50 7.85 -2.06
N LEU A 62 6.54 7.94 -1.14
CA LEU A 62 5.13 7.71 -1.48
C LEU A 62 4.62 8.70 -2.52
N GLU A 63 4.94 9.98 -2.36
CA GLU A 63 4.56 11.02 -3.31
C GLU A 63 5.23 10.80 -4.67
N GLU A 64 6.53 10.49 -4.70
CA GLU A 64 7.29 10.23 -5.93
C GLU A 64 6.78 8.97 -6.67
N GLU A 65 6.67 7.84 -5.97
CA GLU A 65 6.24 6.55 -6.55
C GLU A 65 4.78 6.56 -7.03
N THR A 66 3.94 7.43 -6.47
CA THR A 66 2.53 7.57 -6.89
C THR A 66 2.30 8.71 -7.87
N ASN A 67 3.34 9.33 -8.41
CA ASN A 67 3.25 10.51 -9.28
C ASN A 67 2.35 11.59 -8.65
N GLU A 68 2.54 11.82 -7.36
CA GLU A 68 1.85 12.82 -6.55
C GLU A 68 0.33 12.59 -6.41
N MET A 69 -0.18 11.41 -6.78
CA MET A 69 -1.60 11.05 -6.61
C MET A 69 -1.93 10.67 -5.17
N MET A 70 -0.98 10.12 -4.43
CA MET A 70 -1.12 9.89 -2.99
C MET A 70 -0.17 10.79 -2.21
N VAL A 71 -0.76 11.79 -1.55
CA VAL A 71 -0.02 12.71 -0.68
C VAL A 71 -0.60 12.64 0.73
N ILE A 72 0.20 12.14 1.66
CA ILE A 72 -0.14 12.01 3.08
C ILE A 72 0.59 13.12 3.85
N GLU A 73 -0.10 13.75 4.81
CA GLU A 73 0.51 14.75 5.68
C GLU A 73 1.20 14.08 6.88
N GLU A 74 2.20 14.75 7.46
CA GLU A 74 2.88 14.28 8.68
C GLU A 74 1.91 13.96 9.82
N GLY A 75 0.88 14.80 9.98
CA GLY A 75 -0.18 14.62 10.98
C GLY A 75 -1.00 13.34 10.81
N THR A 76 -0.96 12.72 9.63
CA THR A 76 -1.60 11.42 9.34
C THR A 76 -0.59 10.28 9.42
N LEU A 77 0.62 10.48 8.86
CA LEU A 77 1.64 9.44 8.83
C LEU A 77 2.08 9.02 10.24
N TYR A 78 2.47 9.96 11.11
CA TYR A 78 3.11 9.59 12.38
C TYR A 78 2.16 8.87 13.35
N PRO A 79 0.88 9.25 13.49
CA PRO A 79 -0.08 8.44 14.23
C PRO A 79 -0.25 7.03 13.67
N LEU A 80 -0.27 6.88 12.34
CA LEU A 80 -0.35 5.57 11.69
C LEU A 80 0.90 4.72 11.98
N LEU A 81 2.11 5.28 11.85
CA LEU A 81 3.35 4.58 12.18
C LEU A 81 3.39 4.12 13.65
N ARG A 82 2.94 4.97 14.58
CA ARG A 82 2.82 4.60 16.01
C ARG A 82 1.84 3.45 16.23
N LYS A 83 0.71 3.45 15.54
CA LYS A 83 -0.29 2.36 15.61
C LYS A 83 0.25 1.05 15.04
N LEU A 84 0.98 1.11 13.93
CA LEU A 84 1.61 -0.07 13.35
C LEU A 84 2.72 -0.62 14.26
N GLU A 85 3.50 0.26 14.90
CA GLU A 85 4.50 -0.11 15.91
C GLU A 85 3.85 -0.76 17.14
N SER A 86 2.78 -0.17 17.70
CA SER A 86 2.08 -0.74 18.87
C SER A 86 1.44 -2.10 18.58
N ASN A 87 1.07 -2.36 17.33
CA ASN A 87 0.52 -3.63 16.89
C ASN A 87 1.60 -4.67 16.52
N GLY A 88 2.89 -4.32 16.68
CA GLY A 88 4.02 -5.18 16.34
C GLY A 88 4.19 -5.43 14.83
N ILE A 89 3.58 -4.60 13.98
CA ILE A 89 3.70 -4.67 12.51
C ILE A 89 5.01 -4.00 12.07
N LEU A 90 5.37 -2.89 12.73
CA LEU A 90 6.62 -2.18 12.53
C LEU A 90 7.47 -2.24 13.81
N LYS A 91 8.78 -2.05 13.65
CA LYS A 91 9.72 -1.71 14.72
C LYS A 91 10.49 -0.44 14.36
N SER A 92 10.82 0.38 15.35
CA SER A 92 11.66 1.56 15.14
C SER A 92 12.99 1.54 15.90
N GLU A 93 13.99 2.15 15.30
CA GLU A 93 15.29 2.42 15.91
C GLU A 93 15.58 3.91 15.83
N LYS A 94 16.30 4.46 16.82
CA LYS A 94 16.82 5.82 16.73
C LYS A 94 18.20 5.79 16.06
N LYS A 95 18.36 6.53 14.96
CA LYS A 95 19.63 6.67 14.25
C LYS A 95 19.99 8.15 14.08
N ILE A 96 21.28 8.45 14.11
CA ILE A 96 21.78 9.77 13.73
C ILE A 96 21.79 9.84 12.21
N VAL A 97 20.99 10.75 11.65
CA VAL A 97 20.93 11.04 10.21
C VAL A 97 21.15 12.55 10.07
N GLU A 98 22.20 12.95 9.35
CA GLU A 98 22.56 14.37 9.16
C GLU A 98 22.70 15.11 10.50
N ASN A 99 23.41 14.51 11.45
CA ASN A 99 23.66 15.06 12.79
C ASN A 99 22.40 15.30 13.64
N ARG A 100 21.25 14.74 13.25
CA ARG A 100 19.99 14.77 14.02
C ARG A 100 19.51 13.36 14.33
N MET A 101 18.98 13.17 15.53
CA MET A 101 18.37 11.89 15.91
C MET A 101 17.03 11.72 15.20
N ARG A 102 16.92 10.71 14.34
CA ARG A 102 15.70 10.37 13.60
C ARG A 102 15.25 8.95 13.93
N LYS A 103 13.94 8.74 13.97
CA LYS A 103 13.37 7.38 13.98
C LYS A 103 13.42 6.80 12.58
N VAL A 104 13.99 5.61 12.45
CA VAL A 104 13.88 4.75 11.27
C VAL A 104 12.95 3.58 11.59
N TYR A 105 12.14 3.19 10.60
CA TYR A 105 11.16 2.12 10.71
C TYR A 105 11.56 0.96 9.81
N SER A 106 11.21 -0.25 10.24
CA SER A 106 11.34 -1.49 9.46
C SER A 106 10.14 -2.38 9.75
N ILE A 107 9.78 -3.22 8.78
CA ILE A 107 8.72 -4.22 8.95
C ILE A 107 9.25 -5.36 9.83
N THR A 108 8.37 -5.92 10.66
CA THR A 108 8.66 -7.13 11.44
C THR A 108 8.26 -8.37 10.65
N GLU A 109 8.70 -9.57 11.05
CA GLU A 109 8.25 -10.81 10.39
C GLU A 109 6.71 -10.95 10.38
N ARG A 110 6.05 -10.54 11.48
CA ARG A 110 4.59 -10.48 11.55
C ARG A 110 4.03 -9.44 10.56
N GLY A 111 4.69 -8.29 10.46
CA GLY A 111 4.31 -7.24 9.54
C GLY A 111 4.43 -7.66 8.08
N ASP A 112 5.45 -8.43 7.72
CA ASP A 112 5.66 -8.94 6.35
C ASP A 112 4.51 -9.86 5.93
N LYS A 113 4.12 -10.79 6.81
CA LYS A 113 2.98 -11.68 6.57
C LYS A 113 1.68 -10.89 6.37
N ILE A 114 1.45 -9.86 7.19
CA ILE A 114 0.29 -8.97 7.06
C ILE A 114 0.36 -8.17 5.75
N TYR A 115 1.52 -7.61 5.43
CA TYR A 115 1.74 -6.84 4.20
C TYR A 115 1.51 -7.70 2.95
N ASN A 116 2.04 -8.92 2.91
CA ASN A 116 1.84 -9.87 1.82
C ASN A 116 0.36 -10.24 1.64
N HIS A 117 -0.37 -10.41 2.74
CA HIS A 117 -1.81 -10.64 2.67
C HIS A 117 -2.58 -9.44 2.15
N LEU A 118 -2.32 -8.24 2.68
CA LEU A 118 -2.98 -7.01 2.23
C LEU A 118 -2.67 -6.69 0.77
N SER A 119 -1.39 -6.82 0.38
CA SER A 119 -0.93 -6.63 -0.98
C SER A 119 -1.60 -7.64 -1.92
N GLY A 120 -1.64 -8.91 -1.53
CA GLY A 120 -2.28 -9.96 -2.30
C GLY A 120 -3.78 -9.77 -2.48
N PHE A 121 -4.49 -9.46 -1.39
CA PHE A 121 -5.91 -9.10 -1.42
C PHE A 121 -6.17 -7.92 -2.35
N TYR A 122 -5.40 -6.83 -2.23
CA TYR A 122 -5.58 -5.64 -3.05
C TYR A 122 -5.29 -5.89 -4.53
N SER A 123 -4.25 -6.67 -4.86
CA SER A 123 -3.97 -7.09 -6.24
C SER A 123 -5.14 -7.87 -6.84
N LYS A 124 -5.69 -8.86 -6.11
CA LYS A 124 -6.83 -9.67 -6.57
C LYS A 124 -8.11 -8.86 -6.68
N LEU A 125 -8.36 -7.95 -5.75
CA LEU A 125 -9.49 -7.02 -5.83
C LEU A 125 -9.38 -6.12 -7.07
N THR A 126 -8.19 -5.55 -7.31
CA THR A 126 -7.93 -4.67 -8.45
C THR A 126 -8.11 -5.40 -9.77
N GLU A 127 -7.60 -6.63 -9.89
CA GLU A 127 -7.84 -7.51 -11.04
C GLU A 127 -9.35 -7.75 -11.26
N ALA A 128 -10.09 -8.07 -10.19
CA ALA A 128 -11.52 -8.39 -10.27
C ALA A 128 -12.40 -7.19 -10.70
N ILE A 129 -12.04 -5.96 -10.28
CA ILE A 129 -12.77 -4.75 -10.68
C ILE A 129 -12.26 -4.14 -11.99
N SER A 130 -11.12 -4.62 -12.51
CA SER A 130 -10.48 -4.06 -13.70
C SER A 130 -11.39 -3.96 -14.93
N PRO A 131 -12.29 -4.94 -15.22
CA PRO A 131 -13.22 -4.81 -16.35
C PRO A 131 -14.29 -3.72 -16.17
N LEU A 132 -14.53 -3.27 -14.93
CA LEU A 132 -15.49 -2.20 -14.63
C LEU A 132 -14.90 -0.81 -14.84
N LEU A 133 -13.57 -0.70 -14.84
CA LEU A 133 -12.84 0.57 -14.77
C LEU A 133 -11.95 0.81 -16.00
N ASP A 134 -12.05 -0.04 -17.04
CA ASP A 134 -11.19 0.01 -18.23
C ASP A 134 -9.69 -0.01 -17.90
N ILE A 135 -9.32 -0.83 -16.90
CA ILE A 135 -7.93 -1.01 -16.48
C ILE A 135 -7.48 -2.38 -16.99
N ASN A 136 -6.29 -2.45 -17.59
CA ASN A 136 -5.64 -3.72 -17.85
C ASN A 136 -4.71 -4.09 -16.68
N VAL A 137 -5.07 -5.13 -15.92
CA VAL A 137 -4.28 -5.62 -14.80
C VAL A 137 -3.67 -6.97 -15.17
N ARG A 138 -2.33 -7.04 -15.20
CA ARG A 138 -1.60 -8.30 -15.31
C ARG A 138 -0.79 -8.52 -14.04
N LEU A 139 -1.16 -9.54 -13.27
CA LEU A 139 -0.39 -9.96 -12.10
C LEU A 139 0.92 -10.63 -12.56
N LYS A 140 2.00 -10.46 -11.79
CA LYS A 140 3.30 -11.02 -12.16
C LYS A 140 3.29 -12.53 -11.93
N ASP A 141 3.77 -13.28 -12.92
CA ASP A 141 3.69 -14.75 -12.97
C ASP A 141 4.57 -15.43 -11.89
N HIS A 142 5.53 -14.71 -11.30
CA HIS A 142 6.36 -15.22 -10.20
C HIS A 142 5.70 -15.11 -8.82
N TYR A 143 4.48 -14.58 -8.72
CA TYR A 143 3.70 -14.60 -7.48
C TYR A 143 2.57 -15.63 -7.53
N LEU A 144 2.47 -16.42 -6.47
CA LEU A 144 1.29 -17.19 -6.17
C LEU A 144 0.39 -16.40 -5.22
N TYR A 145 -0.86 -16.22 -5.61
CA TYR A 145 -1.89 -15.67 -4.73
C TYR A 145 -2.68 -16.82 -4.12
N CYS A 146 -2.60 -16.98 -2.80
CA CYS A 146 -3.26 -18.07 -2.10
C CYS A 146 -4.78 -18.09 -2.39
N PRO A 147 -5.37 -19.19 -2.86
CA PRO A 147 -6.79 -19.22 -3.22
C PRO A 147 -7.72 -19.13 -2.00
N ASN A 148 -7.23 -19.40 -0.79
CA ASN A 148 -8.03 -19.34 0.44
C ASN A 148 -8.06 -17.93 1.07
N CYS A 149 -6.94 -17.21 1.05
CA CYS A 149 -6.83 -15.91 1.74
C CYS A 149 -6.19 -14.79 0.90
N ALA A 150 -5.98 -15.00 -0.40
CA ALA A 150 -5.33 -14.06 -1.31
C ALA A 150 -3.88 -13.66 -0.95
N ASN A 151 -3.26 -14.29 0.05
CA ASN A 151 -1.88 -13.98 0.44
C ASN A 151 -0.92 -14.08 -0.76
N LYS A 152 -0.11 -13.03 -0.97
CA LYS A 152 0.87 -12.95 -2.05
C LYS A 152 2.15 -13.65 -1.63
N ILE A 153 2.55 -14.69 -2.35
CA ILE A 153 3.71 -15.51 -2.05
C ILE A 153 4.68 -15.43 -3.24
N ASP A 154 5.93 -15.06 -3.01
CA ASP A 154 6.97 -15.04 -4.05
C ASP A 154 7.46 -16.47 -4.32
N LEU A 155 7.33 -16.93 -5.56
CA LEU A 155 7.75 -18.27 -5.99
C LEU A 155 9.26 -18.39 -6.19
N ASN A 156 9.99 -17.28 -6.20
CA ASN A 156 11.45 -17.31 -6.29
C ASN A 156 12.11 -17.67 -4.95
N GLU A 157 11.36 -17.63 -3.84
CA GLU A 157 11.85 -17.89 -2.49
C GLU A 157 11.48 -19.32 -2.02
N ASN A 158 12.33 -20.30 -2.34
CA ASN A 158 12.29 -21.71 -1.85
C ASN A 158 10.99 -22.51 -2.16
N GLU A 159 11.04 -23.83 -1.90
CA GLU A 159 9.85 -24.70 -2.00
C GLU A 159 8.78 -24.32 -0.96
N ILE A 160 7.68 -23.73 -1.41
CA ILE A 160 6.54 -23.38 -0.56
C ILE A 160 5.77 -24.65 -0.17
N GLN A 161 5.74 -24.97 1.12
CA GLN A 161 4.98 -26.13 1.64
C GLN A 161 3.56 -25.76 2.11
N PHE A 162 3.37 -24.53 2.57
CA PHE A 162 2.10 -23.98 3.06
C PHE A 162 2.07 -22.46 2.91
N CYS A 163 0.86 -21.89 2.81
CA CYS A 163 0.62 -20.47 2.95
C CYS A 163 0.91 -20.07 4.40
N ASP A 164 1.90 -19.21 4.61
CA ASP A 164 2.31 -18.71 5.92
C ASP A 164 1.24 -17.87 6.65
N MET A 165 0.21 -17.41 5.92
CA MET A 165 -0.91 -16.66 6.48
C MET A 165 -2.10 -17.51 6.91
N CYS A 166 -2.48 -18.54 6.16
CA CYS A 166 -3.67 -19.36 6.47
C CYS A 166 -3.42 -20.86 6.64
N GLY A 167 -2.18 -21.32 6.43
CA GLY A 167 -1.79 -22.72 6.55
C GLY A 167 -2.17 -23.61 5.35
N LEU A 168 -2.81 -23.09 4.31
CA LEU A 168 -3.19 -23.89 3.13
C LEU A 168 -1.95 -24.47 2.44
N SER A 169 -1.89 -25.79 2.24
CA SER A 169 -0.82 -26.42 1.46
C SER A 169 -1.02 -26.19 -0.05
N PRO A 170 0.02 -25.79 -0.81
CA PRO A 170 -0.06 -25.64 -2.27
C PRO A 170 -0.42 -26.93 -3.01
N LYS A 171 -0.17 -28.11 -2.42
CA LYS A 171 -0.59 -29.40 -2.97
C LYS A 171 -2.13 -29.57 -3.04
N MET A 172 -2.87 -28.71 -2.35
CA MET A 172 -4.34 -28.64 -2.40
C MET A 172 -4.84 -27.58 -3.39
N ILE A 173 -3.95 -26.85 -4.07
CA ILE A 173 -4.31 -25.90 -5.11
C ILE A 173 -4.49 -26.72 -6.39
N PRO A 174 -5.69 -26.75 -6.99
CA PRO A 174 -5.88 -27.45 -8.25
C PRO A 174 -4.97 -26.82 -9.29
N THR A 175 -3.93 -27.55 -9.70
CA THR A 175 -3.20 -27.24 -10.94
C THR A 175 -4.25 -27.23 -12.03
N LYS A 176 -4.39 -26.12 -12.78
CA LYS A 176 -5.15 -26.14 -14.03
C LYS A 176 -4.62 -27.31 -14.83
N SER A 177 -5.44 -28.36 -14.94
CA SER A 177 -5.18 -29.46 -15.86
C SER A 177 -5.12 -28.87 -17.26
N SER A 178 -4.19 -29.41 -18.03
CA SER A 178 -3.93 -29.15 -19.45
C SER A 178 -5.18 -29.00 -20.29
#